data_AF-A0A1F8FBJ2-F1
#
_entry.id   AF-A0A1F8FBJ2-F1
#
_cell.length_a   1.000
_cell.length_b   1.000
_cell.length_c   1.000
_cell.angle_alpha   90.00
_cell.angle_beta   90.00
_cell.angle_gamma   90.00
#
_symmetry.space_group_name_H-M   'P 1'
#
loop_
_entity.id
_entity.type
_entity.pdbx_description
1 polymer ?
#
loop_
_entity_poly.entity_id
_entity_poly.type
_entity_poly.pdbx_seq_one_letter_code
_entity_poly.pdbx_strand_id
1 'polypeptide(L)'
;MNQKGFANIVLVVVIVILVGAVGYFAFVKKSEPVAQQPTPTSTRTQPTKSPTPTSSTKTKSIDLAGKYTVNVPVDFTVTEVSKAITKVPVYALESPDGHNISISVHSYTSAESQVPGECIVSNNFDAGKFSAPIFCEGLNLVDSFTISGNRYVKYGTVISDTSLDCTMNSPCPVKVPAETRYSKGYVFVVPDKAHNTVIEFFAGDAAREPSNSVKGFEGVSATLRDTIIPSLSAK
;
A
#
# COMPACT_ATOMS: atom_id res chain seq x y z
N MET A 1 26.97 -26.90 34.38
CA MET A 1 25.56 -27.21 34.11
C MET A 1 25.35 -28.71 34.29
N ASN A 2 24.41 -29.12 35.15
CA ASN A 2 24.18 -30.53 35.48
C ASN A 2 23.58 -31.26 34.27
N GLN A 3 24.36 -32.12 33.60
CA GLN A 3 23.92 -32.89 32.42
C GLN A 3 22.65 -33.72 32.67
N LYS A 4 22.42 -34.16 33.91
CA LYS A 4 21.23 -34.92 34.30
C LYS A 4 19.92 -34.12 34.15
N GLY A 5 19.95 -32.80 34.32
CA GLY A 5 18.76 -31.95 34.17
C GLY A 5 18.45 -31.64 32.71
N PHE A 6 19.48 -31.51 31.87
CA PHE A 6 19.32 -31.15 30.46
C PHE A 6 18.69 -32.28 29.63
N ALA A 7 19.09 -33.53 29.91
CA ALA A 7 18.53 -34.70 29.22
C ALA A 7 17.00 -34.82 29.39
N ASN A 8 16.48 -34.48 30.58
CA ASN A 8 15.05 -34.57 30.85
C ASN A 8 14.25 -33.48 30.11
N ILE A 9 14.81 -32.29 29.97
CA ILE A 9 14.20 -31.19 29.21
C ILE A 9 14.14 -31.54 27.73
N VAL A 10 15.24 -32.04 27.15
CA VAL A 10 15.29 -32.44 25.74
C VAL A 10 14.26 -33.54 25.44
N LEU A 11 14.12 -34.53 26.34
CA LEU A 11 13.14 -35.60 26.18
C LEU A 11 11.69 -35.08 26.14
N VAL A 12 11.33 -34.14 27.01
CA VAL A 12 9.99 -33.54 27.04
C VAL A 12 9.71 -32.77 25.75
N VAL A 13 10.68 -31.99 25.24
CA VAL A 13 10.52 -31.23 24.00
C VAL A 13 10.26 -32.15 22.80
N VAL A 14 10.97 -33.28 22.72
CA VAL A 14 10.78 -34.27 21.64
C VAL A 14 9.37 -34.88 21.69
N ILE A 15 8.86 -35.20 22.88
CA ILE A 15 7.50 -35.75 23.05
C ILE A 15 6.44 -34.73 22.60
N VAL A 16 6.59 -33.45 22.95
CA VAL A 16 5.65 -32.39 22.54
C VAL A 16 5.62 -32.23 21.02
N ILE A 17 6.77 -32.28 20.35
CA ILE A 17 6.85 -32.20 18.89
C ILE A 17 6.15 -33.39 18.23
N LEU A 18 6.35 -34.61 18.74
CA LEU A 18 5.72 -35.82 18.21
C LEU A 18 4.19 -35.78 18.37
N VAL A 19 3.68 -35.38 19.54
CA VAL A 19 2.23 -35.25 19.77
C VAL A 19 1.63 -34.16 18.88
N GLY A 20 2.32 -33.02 18.75
CA GLY A 20 1.90 -31.93 17.85
C GLY A 20 1.84 -32.36 16.38
N ALA A 21 2.83 -33.11 15.91
CA ALA A 21 2.86 -33.63 14.53
C ALA A 21 1.71 -34.61 14.26
N VAL A 22 1.45 -35.56 15.18
CA VAL A 22 0.33 -36.52 15.04
C VAL A 22 -1.01 -35.78 15.05
N GLY A 23 -1.19 -34.79 15.93
CA GLY A 23 -2.40 -33.95 15.97
C GLY A 23 -2.60 -33.16 14.67
N TYR A 24 -1.53 -32.58 14.12
CA TYR A 24 -1.58 -31.87 12.85
C TYR A 24 -1.99 -32.77 11.68
N PHE A 25 -1.39 -33.97 11.57
CA PHE A 25 -1.74 -34.91 10.50
C PHE A 25 -3.17 -35.45 10.59
N ALA A 26 -3.69 -35.67 11.80
CA ALA A 26 -5.09 -36.06 11.99
C ALA A 26 -6.07 -34.95 11.59
N PHE A 27 -5.72 -33.69 11.82
CA PHE A 27 -6.57 -32.54 11.49
C PHE A 27 -6.60 -32.25 9.98
N VAL A 28 -5.45 -32.32 9.30
CA VAL A 28 -5.35 -32.01 7.85
C VAL A 28 -6.00 -33.10 6.97
N LYS A 29 -6.09 -34.35 7.44
CA LYS A 29 -6.67 -35.46 6.66
C LYS A 29 -8.21 -35.50 6.62
N LYS A 30 -8.92 -34.63 7.34
CA LYS A 30 -10.40 -34.68 7.43
C LYS A 30 -11.16 -33.72 6.52
N SER A 31 -10.48 -32.97 5.66
CA SER A 31 -11.16 -32.18 4.63
C SER A 31 -11.48 -33.08 3.43
N GLU A 32 -12.61 -33.78 3.48
CA GLU A 32 -13.17 -34.44 2.30
C GLU A 32 -13.41 -33.39 1.19
N PRO A 33 -13.10 -33.70 -0.08
CA PRO A 33 -13.48 -32.84 -1.18
C PRO A 33 -15.00 -32.86 -1.28
N VAL A 34 -15.65 -31.76 -0.94
CA VAL A 34 -17.06 -31.56 -1.27
C VAL A 34 -17.17 -31.62 -2.78
N ALA A 35 -17.81 -32.68 -3.29
CA ALA A 35 -18.13 -32.82 -4.70
C ALA A 35 -19.00 -31.62 -5.11
N GLN A 36 -18.42 -30.69 -5.85
CA GLN A 36 -19.14 -29.57 -6.41
C GLN A 36 -20.07 -30.08 -7.49
N GLN A 37 -21.37 -30.08 -7.19
CA GLN A 37 -22.41 -30.27 -8.19
C GLN A 37 -22.30 -29.13 -9.23
N PRO A 38 -22.20 -29.43 -10.53
CA PRO A 38 -22.17 -28.38 -11.56
C PRO A 38 -23.50 -27.64 -11.53
N THR A 39 -23.47 -26.41 -11.03
CA THR A 39 -24.58 -25.47 -11.14
C THR A 39 -24.64 -25.02 -12.60
N PRO A 40 -25.80 -25.06 -13.27
CA PRO A 40 -25.92 -24.56 -14.64
C PRO A 40 -25.57 -23.07 -14.65
N THR A 41 -24.49 -22.73 -15.34
CA THR A 41 -24.06 -21.35 -15.58
C THR A 41 -25.14 -20.65 -16.41
N SER A 42 -25.99 -19.87 -15.75
CA SER A 42 -26.78 -18.87 -16.43
C SER A 42 -25.81 -17.82 -16.96
N THR A 43 -25.53 -17.86 -18.25
CA THR A 43 -24.81 -16.82 -18.98
C THR A 43 -25.66 -15.56 -18.97
N ARG A 44 -25.64 -14.83 -17.85
CA ARG A 44 -26.13 -13.46 -17.78
C ARG A 44 -25.09 -12.61 -18.45
N THR A 45 -25.34 -12.27 -19.72
CA THR A 45 -24.61 -11.25 -20.47
C THR A 45 -24.63 -9.98 -19.62
N GLN A 46 -23.55 -9.73 -18.89
CA GLN A 46 -23.40 -8.52 -18.11
C GLN A 46 -23.37 -7.37 -19.14
N PRO A 47 -24.25 -6.37 -19.04
CA PRO A 47 -24.19 -5.24 -19.95
C PRO A 47 -22.80 -4.63 -19.82
N THR A 48 -22.05 -4.70 -20.91
CA THR A 48 -20.78 -4.00 -21.08
C THR A 48 -21.07 -2.55 -20.76
N LYS A 49 -20.66 -2.08 -19.58
CA LYS A 49 -20.75 -0.67 -19.24
C LYS A 49 -19.89 0.04 -20.28
N SER A 50 -20.56 0.72 -21.21
CA SER A 50 -19.90 1.62 -22.14
C SER A 50 -18.98 2.51 -21.32
N PRO A 51 -17.68 2.62 -21.66
CA PRO A 51 -16.76 3.47 -20.90
C PRO A 51 -17.36 4.87 -20.89
N THR A 52 -17.73 5.35 -19.70
CA THR A 52 -18.10 6.75 -19.51
C THR A 52 -17.00 7.59 -20.13
N PRO A 53 -17.29 8.53 -21.05
CA PRO A 53 -16.27 9.33 -21.69
C PRO A 53 -15.45 10.00 -20.59
N THR A 54 -14.18 9.61 -20.50
CA THR A 54 -13.21 10.20 -19.59
C THR A 54 -13.10 11.66 -20.00
N SER A 55 -13.77 12.53 -19.24
CA SER A 55 -13.51 13.97 -19.32
C SER A 55 -12.00 14.14 -19.26
N SER A 56 -11.40 14.67 -20.32
CA SER A 56 -9.95 14.83 -20.39
C SER A 56 -9.57 15.93 -19.40
N THR A 57 -9.28 15.54 -18.16
CA THR A 57 -8.81 16.45 -17.12
C THR A 57 -7.55 17.13 -17.64
N LYS A 58 -7.57 18.48 -17.70
CA LYS A 58 -6.39 19.25 -18.10
C LYS A 58 -5.32 19.09 -17.02
N THR A 59 -4.09 18.83 -17.44
CA THR A 59 -2.96 18.65 -16.54
C THR A 59 -1.82 19.62 -16.86
N LYS A 60 -0.97 19.87 -15.86
CA LYS A 60 0.30 20.60 -15.97
C LYS A 60 1.43 19.67 -15.54
N SER A 61 2.58 19.79 -16.18
CA SER A 61 3.77 19.02 -15.81
C SER A 61 4.49 19.70 -14.65
N ILE A 62 4.92 18.92 -13.67
CA ILE A 62 5.78 19.37 -12.57
C ILE A 62 7.07 18.57 -12.56
N ASP A 63 8.17 19.23 -12.19
CA ASP A 63 9.46 18.59 -11.97
C ASP A 63 9.55 18.02 -10.55
N LEU A 64 10.05 16.78 -10.43
CA LEU A 64 10.38 16.18 -9.15
C LEU A 64 11.89 15.97 -9.06
N ALA A 65 12.53 16.83 -8.26
CA ALA A 65 13.93 16.77 -7.87
C ALA A 65 14.92 16.79 -9.04
N GLY A 66 14.54 17.39 -10.17
CA GLY A 66 15.33 17.44 -11.41
C GLY A 66 15.43 16.09 -12.14
N LYS A 67 14.81 15.03 -11.61
CA LYS A 67 14.97 13.65 -12.09
C LYS A 67 13.74 13.12 -12.80
N TYR A 68 12.56 13.61 -12.42
CA TYR A 68 11.30 13.11 -12.93
C TYR A 68 10.37 14.25 -13.32
N THR A 69 9.39 13.91 -14.14
CA THR A 69 8.18 14.70 -14.35
C THR A 69 6.95 13.88 -14.05
N VAL A 70 5.92 14.55 -13.52
CA VAL A 70 4.56 14.02 -13.44
C VAL A 70 3.58 15.09 -13.93
N ASN A 71 2.45 14.65 -14.48
CA ASN A 71 1.33 15.50 -14.86
C ASN A 71 0.30 15.50 -13.73
N VAL A 72 0.01 16.69 -13.21
CA VAL A 72 -0.93 16.93 -12.13
C VAL A 72 -2.11 17.75 -12.68
N PRO A 73 -3.35 17.54 -12.22
CA PRO A 73 -4.46 18.40 -12.60
C PRO A 73 -4.15 19.89 -12.38
N VAL A 74 -4.57 20.74 -13.32
CA VAL A 74 -4.17 22.17 -13.34
C VAL A 74 -4.63 22.95 -12.10
N ASP A 75 -5.75 22.52 -11.52
CA ASP A 75 -6.43 23.06 -10.35
C ASP A 75 -5.79 22.66 -9.01
N PHE A 76 -4.85 21.72 -9.02
CA PHE A 76 -4.09 21.39 -7.81
C PHE A 76 -3.04 22.47 -7.53
N THR A 77 -2.93 22.85 -6.27
CA THR A 77 -1.80 23.65 -5.77
C THR A 77 -0.62 22.72 -5.52
N VAL A 78 0.57 23.11 -5.95
CA VAL A 78 1.79 22.31 -5.81
C VAL A 78 2.81 23.09 -5.00
N THR A 79 3.28 22.49 -3.91
CA THR A 79 4.26 23.09 -3.01
C THR A 79 5.43 22.14 -2.81
N GLU A 80 6.66 22.58 -3.11
CA GLU A 80 7.86 21.86 -2.69
C GLU A 80 8.12 22.16 -1.21
N VAL A 81 8.19 21.11 -0.38
CA VAL A 81 8.49 21.26 1.03
C VAL A 81 9.98 21.56 1.18
N SER A 82 10.30 22.57 2.00
CA SER A 82 11.68 23.01 2.20
C SER A 82 12.59 21.88 2.64
N LYS A 83 13.74 21.77 1.95
CA LYS A 83 14.84 20.85 2.29
C LYS A 83 15.43 21.08 3.70
N ALA A 84 15.14 22.22 4.32
CA ALA A 84 15.51 22.46 5.72
C ALA A 84 14.69 21.62 6.71
N ILE A 85 13.55 21.07 6.28
CA ILE A 85 12.58 20.37 7.13
C ILE A 85 12.57 18.87 6.83
N THR A 86 12.83 18.48 5.58
CA THR A 86 12.76 17.08 5.13
C THR A 86 14.14 16.55 4.72
N LYS A 87 14.41 15.28 5.02
CA LYS A 87 15.64 14.58 4.59
C LYS A 87 15.65 14.25 3.10
N VAL A 88 14.46 14.15 2.50
CA VAL A 88 14.24 13.83 1.08
C VAL A 88 13.41 14.94 0.44
N PRO A 89 13.50 15.15 -0.90
CA PRO A 89 12.58 16.04 -1.59
C PRO A 89 11.13 15.56 -1.42
N VAL A 90 10.25 16.45 -0.95
CA VAL A 90 8.82 16.19 -0.76
C VAL A 90 8.01 17.27 -1.48
N TYR A 91 6.96 16.86 -2.19
CA TYR A 91 6.03 17.72 -2.90
C TYR A 91 4.63 17.49 -2.37
N ALA A 92 3.99 18.53 -1.84
CA ALA A 92 2.59 18.50 -1.44
C ALA A 92 1.72 18.98 -2.62
N LEU A 93 0.73 18.18 -2.99
CA LEU A 93 -0.31 18.54 -3.94
C LEU A 93 -1.63 18.65 -3.18
N GLU A 94 -2.23 19.83 -3.21
CA GLU A 94 -3.52 20.10 -2.58
C GLU A 94 -4.58 20.28 -3.66
N SER A 95 -5.61 19.45 -3.58
CA SER A 95 -6.79 19.53 -4.45
C SER A 95 -7.74 20.67 -4.02
N PRO A 96 -8.61 21.17 -4.91
CA PRO A 96 -9.54 22.26 -4.56
C PRO A 96 -10.50 21.97 -3.40
N ASP A 97 -10.78 20.69 -3.15
CA ASP A 97 -11.59 20.16 -2.05
C ASP A 97 -10.78 19.90 -0.76
N GLY A 98 -9.50 20.25 -0.75
CA GLY A 98 -8.64 20.23 0.44
C GLY A 98 -8.02 18.87 0.76
N HIS A 99 -8.16 17.89 -0.13
CA HIS A 99 -7.44 16.63 0.00
C HIS A 99 -5.98 16.77 -0.45
N ASN A 100 -5.09 16.08 0.25
CA ASN A 100 -3.65 16.21 0.08
C ASN A 100 -3.03 14.93 -0.47
N ILE A 101 -2.14 15.10 -1.43
CA ILE A 101 -1.21 14.09 -1.93
C ILE A 101 0.19 14.55 -1.56
N SER A 102 1.03 13.66 -1.07
CA SER A 102 2.46 13.91 -0.95
C SER A 102 3.26 12.99 -1.87
N ILE A 103 4.27 13.55 -2.53
CA ILE A 103 5.22 12.80 -3.36
C ILE A 103 6.60 12.96 -2.76
N SER A 104 7.25 11.84 -2.44
CA SER A 104 8.59 11.80 -1.85
C SER A 104 9.55 11.06 -2.78
N VAL A 105 10.76 11.58 -2.96
CA VAL A 105 11.79 10.96 -3.80
C VAL A 105 12.93 10.45 -2.92
N HIS A 106 12.91 9.16 -2.61
CA HIS A 106 13.89 8.48 -1.76
C HIS A 106 15.07 7.94 -2.57
N SER A 107 16.19 7.70 -1.91
CA SER A 107 17.28 6.89 -2.50
C SER A 107 16.88 5.41 -2.53
N TYR A 108 17.27 4.73 -3.60
CA TYR A 108 16.98 3.30 -3.72
C TYR A 108 17.83 2.51 -2.73
N THR A 109 17.14 1.81 -1.83
CA THR A 109 17.75 0.91 -0.85
C THR A 109 17.02 -0.42 -0.91
N SER A 110 17.76 -1.51 -0.78
CA SER A 110 17.18 -2.85 -0.66
C SER A 110 17.56 -3.53 0.65
N ALA A 111 16.61 -4.25 1.24
CA ALA A 111 16.84 -5.05 2.45
C ALA A 111 15.99 -6.31 2.48
N GLU A 112 16.32 -7.23 3.38
CA GLU A 112 15.54 -8.46 3.61
C GLU A 112 14.26 -8.21 4.41
N SER A 113 14.24 -7.13 5.20
CA SER A 113 13.16 -6.78 6.11
C SER A 113 12.93 -5.28 6.16
N GLN A 114 11.80 -4.89 6.75
CA GLN A 114 11.42 -3.51 6.94
C GLN A 114 12.40 -2.77 7.86
N VAL A 115 12.70 -1.51 7.51
CA VAL A 115 13.40 -0.57 8.39
C VAL A 115 12.41 0.54 8.77
N PRO A 116 12.25 0.85 10.06
CA PRO A 116 11.33 1.90 10.51
C PRO A 116 11.65 3.26 9.88
N GLY A 117 10.64 3.89 9.27
CA GLY A 117 10.76 5.23 8.68
C GLY A 117 11.49 5.30 7.33
N GLU A 118 11.78 4.16 6.70
CA GLU A 118 12.40 4.11 5.38
C GLU A 118 11.50 3.40 4.36
N CYS A 119 11.64 3.81 3.10
CA CYS A 119 10.97 3.17 1.96
C CYS A 119 11.98 2.28 1.23
N ILE A 120 11.87 0.97 1.42
CA ILE A 120 12.87 -0.04 1.05
C ILE A 120 12.29 -1.09 0.12
N VAL A 121 13.04 -1.42 -0.93
CA VAL A 121 12.71 -2.50 -1.85
C VAL A 121 13.18 -3.84 -1.26
N SER A 122 12.34 -4.88 -1.22
CA SER A 122 12.83 -6.16 -0.74
C SER A 122 13.92 -6.74 -1.67
N ASN A 123 14.92 -7.42 -1.11
CA ASN A 123 15.97 -8.07 -1.90
C ASN A 123 15.40 -9.04 -2.97
N ASN A 124 14.27 -9.69 -2.66
CA ASN A 124 13.58 -10.54 -3.61
C ASN A 124 12.99 -9.75 -4.79
N PHE A 125 12.38 -8.59 -4.53
CA PHE A 125 11.90 -7.70 -5.60
C PHE A 125 13.08 -7.22 -6.45
N ASP A 126 14.17 -6.81 -5.82
CA ASP A 126 15.39 -6.36 -6.50
C ASP A 126 16.02 -7.46 -7.38
N ALA A 127 15.89 -8.71 -6.96
CA ALA A 127 16.26 -9.91 -7.73
C ALA A 127 15.24 -10.28 -8.84
N GLY A 128 14.26 -9.43 -9.13
CA GLY A 128 13.28 -9.62 -10.20
C GLY A 128 12.03 -10.42 -9.80
N LYS A 129 11.84 -10.76 -8.52
CA LYS A 129 10.59 -11.39 -8.04
C LYS A 129 9.55 -10.31 -7.77
N PHE A 130 8.87 -9.84 -8.81
CA PHE A 130 7.90 -8.73 -8.70
C PHE A 130 6.70 -8.99 -7.78
N SER A 131 6.46 -10.24 -7.34
CA SER A 131 5.47 -10.54 -6.29
C SER A 131 5.94 -10.19 -4.87
N ALA A 132 7.24 -10.00 -4.67
CA ALA A 132 7.81 -9.64 -3.38
C ALA A 132 7.37 -8.23 -2.94
N PRO A 133 7.35 -7.95 -1.63
CA PRO A 133 6.87 -6.68 -1.10
C PRO A 133 7.88 -5.55 -1.32
N ILE A 134 7.36 -4.32 -1.23
CA ILE A 134 8.14 -3.13 -0.92
C ILE A 134 7.69 -2.63 0.46
N PHE A 135 8.63 -2.21 1.30
CA PHE A 135 8.39 -1.78 2.68
C PHE A 135 8.39 -0.26 2.77
N CYS A 136 7.25 0.40 2.94
CA CYS A 136 7.19 1.87 3.10
C CYS A 136 6.06 2.22 4.07
N GLU A 137 6.25 3.28 4.88
CA GLU A 137 5.25 3.77 5.86
C GLU A 137 4.72 2.68 6.80
N GLY A 138 5.59 1.77 7.26
CA GLY A 138 5.15 0.67 8.13
C GLY A 138 4.42 -0.46 7.39
N LEU A 139 4.18 -0.36 6.08
CA LEU A 139 3.40 -1.32 5.30
C LEU A 139 4.25 -2.31 4.49
N ASN A 140 3.67 -3.48 4.23
CA ASN A 140 4.11 -4.44 3.23
C ASN A 140 3.29 -4.25 1.94
N LEU A 141 3.79 -3.47 1.00
CA LEU A 141 3.11 -3.19 -0.27
C LEU A 141 3.25 -4.41 -1.19
N VAL A 142 2.16 -5.17 -1.36
CA VAL A 142 2.15 -6.42 -2.15
C VAL A 142 1.36 -6.27 -3.44
N ASP A 143 0.28 -5.50 -3.41
CA ASP A 143 -0.54 -5.24 -4.59
C ASP A 143 0.25 -4.42 -5.61
N SER A 144 -0.07 -4.62 -6.90
CA SER A 144 0.70 -4.00 -7.96
C SER A 144 -0.10 -3.74 -9.23
N PHE A 145 0.39 -2.78 -10.01
CA PHE A 145 0.04 -2.60 -11.41
C PHE A 145 1.26 -2.09 -12.18
N THR A 146 1.18 -2.04 -13.50
CA THR A 146 2.24 -1.48 -14.35
C THR A 146 1.77 -0.20 -15.01
N ILE A 147 2.71 0.72 -15.21
CA ILE A 147 2.51 1.97 -15.96
C ILE A 147 3.38 1.99 -17.21
N SER A 148 3.33 3.10 -17.95
CA SER A 148 4.15 3.34 -19.13
C SER A 148 5.64 3.07 -18.87
N GLY A 149 6.34 2.58 -19.91
CA GLY A 149 7.75 2.19 -19.78
C GLY A 149 7.99 0.93 -18.95
N ASN A 150 6.96 0.08 -18.76
CA ASN A 150 7.03 -1.17 -17.99
C ASN A 150 7.50 -0.97 -16.54
N ARG A 151 7.21 0.20 -15.96
CA ARG A 151 7.51 0.49 -14.56
C ARG A 151 6.46 -0.16 -13.68
N TYR A 152 6.92 -0.85 -12.65
CA TYR A 152 6.07 -1.49 -11.67
C TYR A 152 5.69 -0.50 -10.58
N VAL A 153 4.42 -0.50 -10.21
CA VAL A 153 3.90 0.26 -9.07
C VAL A 153 3.45 -0.75 -8.02
N LYS A 154 3.97 -0.62 -6.80
CA LYS A 154 3.50 -1.35 -5.63
C LYS A 154 2.59 -0.45 -4.82
N TYR A 155 1.53 -0.99 -4.23
CA TYR A 155 0.66 -0.18 -3.40
C TYR A 155 0.07 -0.96 -2.23
N GLY A 156 -0.51 -0.21 -1.30
CA GLY A 156 -1.16 -0.69 -0.10
C GLY A 156 -2.01 0.41 0.52
N THR A 157 -2.69 0.07 1.62
CA THR A 157 -3.64 0.98 2.27
C THR A 157 -3.37 1.08 3.75
N VAL A 158 -3.41 2.30 4.28
CA VAL A 158 -3.46 2.58 5.73
C VAL A 158 -4.92 2.86 6.08
N ILE A 159 -5.41 2.26 7.16
CA ILE A 159 -6.74 2.55 7.69
C ILE A 159 -6.54 3.08 9.11
N SER A 160 -7.07 4.27 9.36
CA SER A 160 -7.04 4.91 10.68
C SER A 160 -8.45 4.98 11.25
N ASP A 161 -8.62 4.62 12.53
CA ASP A 161 -9.86 4.80 13.27
C ASP A 161 -9.86 6.19 13.92
N THR A 162 -10.57 7.13 13.31
CA THR A 162 -10.61 8.54 13.75
C THR A 162 -11.38 8.72 15.05
N SER A 163 -12.12 7.71 15.52
CA SER A 163 -12.76 7.76 16.84
C SER A 163 -11.76 7.75 17.99
N LEU A 164 -10.52 7.34 17.72
CA LEU A 164 -9.41 7.33 18.66
C LEU A 164 -8.49 8.55 18.50
N ASP A 165 -8.76 9.45 17.55
CA ASP A 165 -7.96 10.64 17.33
C ASP A 165 -8.15 11.62 18.48
N CYS A 166 -7.23 11.53 19.43
CA CYS A 166 -7.09 12.47 20.52
C CYS A 166 -6.35 13.72 20.02
N THR A 167 -7.04 14.86 19.96
CA THR A 167 -6.33 16.13 19.88
C THR A 167 -5.87 16.52 21.28
N MET A 168 -4.71 17.16 21.40
CA MET A 168 -4.19 17.66 22.69
C MET A 168 -5.18 18.61 23.43
N ASN A 169 -6.19 19.11 22.71
CA ASN A 169 -7.14 20.11 23.19
C ASN A 169 -8.58 19.58 23.38
N SER A 170 -8.85 18.29 23.18
CA SER A 170 -10.20 17.71 23.35
C SER A 170 -10.19 16.46 24.23
N PRO A 171 -11.14 16.31 25.17
CA PRO A 171 -11.31 15.07 25.91
C PRO A 171 -11.67 13.93 24.95
N CYS A 172 -10.99 12.79 25.09
CA CYS A 172 -11.24 11.59 24.30
C CYS A 172 -12.25 10.67 24.98
N PRO A 173 -13.06 9.92 24.22
CA PRO A 173 -13.17 9.90 22.75
C PRO A 173 -14.18 10.93 22.20
N VAL A 174 -13.91 11.47 21.00
CA VAL A 174 -14.87 12.29 20.25
C VAL A 174 -15.94 11.35 19.67
N LYS A 175 -17.22 11.71 19.79
CA LYS A 175 -18.28 10.99 19.05
C LYS A 175 -18.14 11.28 17.56
N VAL A 176 -17.55 10.34 16.83
CA VAL A 176 -17.43 10.42 15.36
C VAL A 176 -18.65 9.72 14.73
N PRO A 177 -19.33 10.36 13.75
CA PRO A 177 -20.38 9.70 12.98
C PRO A 177 -19.85 8.43 12.31
N ALA A 178 -20.67 7.37 12.28
CA ALA A 178 -20.24 6.04 11.81
C ALA A 178 -19.65 6.11 10.39
N GLU A 179 -20.26 6.90 9.52
CA GLU A 179 -19.87 7.17 8.13
C GLU A 179 -18.49 7.82 7.97
N THR A 180 -17.94 8.40 9.02
CA THR A 180 -16.63 9.08 9.01
C THR A 180 -15.62 8.47 9.98
N ARG A 181 -15.96 7.33 10.59
CA ARG A 181 -15.13 6.70 11.61
C ARG A 181 -13.78 6.25 11.08
N TYR A 182 -13.74 5.75 9.85
CA TYR A 182 -12.48 5.31 9.27
C TYR A 182 -12.03 6.30 8.21
N SER A 183 -10.77 6.71 8.28
CA SER A 183 -10.08 7.36 7.18
C SER A 183 -9.16 6.38 6.49
N LYS A 184 -9.02 6.56 5.18
CA LYS A 184 -8.20 5.71 4.35
C LYS A 184 -7.07 6.49 3.69
N GLY A 185 -5.85 6.04 3.90
CA GLY A 185 -4.67 6.44 3.16
C GLY A 185 -4.27 5.39 2.14
N TYR A 186 -3.72 5.82 1.00
CA TYR A 186 -3.07 4.92 0.05
C TYR A 186 -1.60 5.30 -0.09
N VAL A 187 -0.75 4.28 -0.09
CA VAL A 187 0.68 4.40 -0.37
C VAL A 187 0.95 3.70 -1.69
N PHE A 188 1.57 4.39 -2.64
CA PHE A 188 2.04 3.84 -3.91
C PHE A 188 3.53 4.08 -4.02
N VAL A 189 4.25 3.11 -4.58
CA VAL A 189 5.69 3.16 -4.69
C VAL A 189 6.13 2.70 -6.07
N VAL A 190 6.96 3.52 -6.70
CA VAL A 190 7.60 3.25 -7.98
C VAL A 190 9.11 3.10 -7.76
N PRO A 191 9.64 1.88 -7.68
CA PRO A 191 11.08 1.65 -7.64
C PRO A 191 11.70 1.95 -9.02
N ASP A 192 12.76 2.75 -9.04
CA ASP A 192 13.52 3.08 -10.24
C ASP A 192 15.02 2.86 -9.98
N LYS A 193 15.44 1.61 -10.14
CA LYS A 193 16.83 1.18 -9.93
C LYS A 193 17.81 1.89 -10.87
N ALA A 194 17.38 2.25 -12.09
CA ALA A 194 18.25 2.90 -13.07
C ALA A 194 18.69 4.30 -12.62
N HIS A 195 17.84 5.02 -11.90
CA HIS A 195 18.12 6.35 -11.37
C HIS A 195 18.47 6.35 -9.87
N ASN A 196 18.63 5.16 -9.28
CA ASN A 196 18.90 4.94 -7.87
C ASN A 196 17.89 5.64 -6.95
N THR A 197 16.60 5.58 -7.29
CA THR A 197 15.53 6.23 -6.52
C THR A 197 14.30 5.36 -6.34
N VAL A 198 13.55 5.65 -5.29
CA VAL A 198 12.22 5.11 -5.02
C VAL A 198 11.27 6.30 -4.89
N ILE A 199 10.25 6.37 -5.74
CA ILE A 199 9.25 7.44 -5.70
C ILE A 199 8.06 6.93 -4.93
N GLU A 200 7.78 7.57 -3.81
CA GLU A 200 6.62 7.30 -2.98
C GLU A 200 5.54 8.35 -3.24
N PHE A 201 4.31 7.89 -3.37
CA PHE A 201 3.12 8.72 -3.44
C PHE A 201 2.19 8.31 -2.31
N PHE A 202 1.80 9.27 -1.49
CA PHE A 202 0.82 9.07 -0.45
C PHE A 202 -0.39 9.97 -0.71
N ALA A 203 -1.59 9.40 -0.62
CA ALA A 203 -2.84 10.14 -0.67
C ALA A 203 -3.57 9.94 0.66
N GLY A 204 -3.57 10.99 1.48
CA GLY A 204 -4.28 11.02 2.76
C GLY A 204 -5.78 11.25 2.55
N ASP A 205 -6.59 10.64 3.41
CA ASP A 205 -8.05 10.82 3.44
C ASP A 205 -8.74 10.59 2.08
N ALA A 206 -8.28 9.58 1.34
CA ALA A 206 -8.83 9.22 0.04
C ALA A 206 -10.32 8.84 0.09
N ALA A 207 -10.77 8.33 1.23
CA ALA A 207 -12.18 8.09 1.54
C ALA A 207 -12.42 8.14 3.05
N ARG A 208 -13.59 8.66 3.45
CA ARG A 208 -14.17 8.47 4.78
C ARG A 208 -15.30 7.46 4.63
N GLU A 209 -15.17 6.32 5.29
CA GLU A 209 -16.08 5.19 5.09
C GLU A 209 -16.70 4.72 6.41
N PRO A 210 -17.92 4.17 6.36
CA PRO A 210 -18.53 3.48 7.50
C PRO A 210 -17.87 2.14 7.82
N SER A 211 -17.04 1.61 6.91
CA SER A 211 -16.40 0.30 7.00
C SER A 211 -14.88 0.42 6.87
N ASN A 212 -14.17 -0.56 7.42
CA ASN A 212 -12.74 -0.76 7.19
C ASN A 212 -12.45 -1.62 5.92
N SER A 213 -13.49 -2.05 5.20
CA SER A 213 -13.38 -2.85 3.98
C SER A 213 -13.60 -1.99 2.74
N VAL A 214 -12.75 -2.12 1.72
CA VAL A 214 -12.79 -1.17 0.59
C VAL A 214 -12.74 -1.90 -0.76
N LYS A 215 -13.44 -1.35 -1.74
CA LYS A 215 -13.44 -1.83 -3.13
C LYS A 215 -12.94 -0.73 -4.07
N GLY A 216 -11.67 -0.80 -4.47
CA GLY A 216 -11.09 0.06 -5.50
C GLY A 216 -10.38 1.31 -4.97
N PHE A 217 -10.29 2.35 -5.82
CA PHE A 217 -9.69 3.66 -5.53
C PHE A 217 -10.76 4.74 -5.69
N GLU A 218 -10.80 5.71 -4.78
CA GLU A 218 -11.77 6.81 -4.77
C GLU A 218 -11.09 8.16 -4.52
N GLY A 219 -11.79 9.25 -4.83
CA GLY A 219 -11.31 10.62 -4.61
C GLY A 219 -9.92 10.88 -5.19
N VAL A 220 -9.06 11.52 -4.40
CA VAL A 220 -7.66 11.82 -4.80
C VAL A 220 -6.81 10.58 -5.06
N SER A 221 -7.13 9.42 -4.46
CA SER A 221 -6.41 8.17 -4.75
C SER A 221 -6.71 7.64 -6.15
N ALA A 222 -7.94 7.84 -6.64
CA ALA A 222 -8.27 7.53 -8.03
C ALA A 222 -7.50 8.45 -8.98
N THR A 223 -7.48 9.77 -8.72
CA THR A 223 -6.67 10.73 -9.50
C THR A 223 -5.19 10.36 -9.50
N LEU A 224 -4.66 9.94 -8.35
CA LEU A 224 -3.28 9.50 -8.23
C LEU A 224 -3.00 8.26 -9.11
N ARG A 225 -3.85 7.24 -9.02
CA ARG A 225 -3.72 5.97 -9.73
C ARG A 225 -3.94 6.10 -11.24
N ASP A 226 -4.90 6.92 -11.66
CA ASP A 226 -5.35 7.02 -13.05
C ASP A 226 -4.68 8.13 -13.85
N THR A 227 -4.20 9.19 -13.18
CA THR A 227 -3.65 10.37 -13.87
C THR A 227 -2.19 10.63 -13.50
N ILE A 228 -1.89 10.79 -12.21
CA ILE A 228 -0.57 11.28 -11.78
C ILE A 228 0.50 10.20 -11.93
N ILE A 229 0.34 9.03 -11.32
CA ILE A 229 1.34 7.95 -11.37
C ILE A 229 1.60 7.49 -12.81
N PRO A 230 0.59 7.25 -13.67
CA PRO A 230 0.82 6.83 -15.06
C PRO A 230 1.60 7.82 -15.91
N SER A 231 1.60 9.10 -15.52
CA SER A 231 2.33 10.18 -16.20
C SER A 231 3.80 10.32 -15.76
N LEU A 232 4.24 9.54 -14.77
CA LEU A 232 5.60 9.57 -14.26
C LEU A 232 6.60 9.22 -15.37
N SER A 233 7.46 10.19 -15.71
CA SER A 233 8.57 10.00 -16.65
C SER A 233 9.89 10.38 -16.00
N ALA A 234 10.97 9.66 -16.32
CA ALA A 234 12.32 10.13 -16.03
C ALA A 234 12.70 11.24 -17.02
N LYS A 235 13.60 12.13 -16.59
CA LYS A 235 14.24 13.15 -17.42
C LYS A 235 15.58 12.67 -17.99
#